data_AF-A0A1W9MX51-F1
#
_entry.id   AF-A0A1W9MX51-F1
#
_cell.length_a   1.000
_cell.length_b   1.000
_cell.length_c   1.000
_cell.angle_alpha   90.00
_cell.angle_beta   90.00
_cell.angle_gamma   90.00
#
_symmetry.space_group_name_H-M   'P 1'
#
loop_
_entity.id
_entity.type
_entity.pdbx_description
1 polymer ?
#
loop_
_entity_poly.entity_id
_entity_poly.type
_entity_poly.pdbx_seq_one_letter_code
_entity_poly.pdbx_strand_id
1 'polypeptide(L)'
;WKFSKAGRALADLHINYESVPAYEGVKVVSTGSTSGVSTGSTTSGVYTVEKMRFPKKGQKDTIIFNSKITVENIPAKAYEYVVNGKSAIEWIMERYQVTVHKDSGIRNDPNDWAEESGNPRYILDLLLSIVNVSVQTVDIVGSLPKVKFES
;
A
#
# COMPACT_ATOMS: atom_id res chain seq x y z
N TRP A 1 -29.12 7.41 9.89
CA TRP A 1 -27.85 7.02 10.57
C TRP A 1 -26.86 6.24 9.68
N LYS A 2 -27.22 5.73 8.49
CA LYS A 2 -26.31 4.99 7.59
C LYS A 2 -25.04 5.77 7.20
N PHE A 3 -25.19 7.02 6.74
CA PHE A 3 -24.04 7.89 6.43
C PHE A 3 -23.12 8.13 7.63
N SER A 4 -23.69 8.38 8.81
CA SER A 4 -22.90 8.60 10.03
C SER A 4 -22.12 7.35 10.47
N LYS A 5 -22.69 6.14 10.30
CA LYS A 5 -21.99 4.87 10.56
C LYS A 5 -20.85 4.65 9.57
N ALA A 6 -21.11 4.84 8.28
CA ALA A 6 -20.09 4.71 7.23
C ALA A 6 -18.96 5.74 7.40
N GLY A 7 -19.28 6.99 7.74
CA GLY A 7 -18.30 8.03 8.03
C GLY A 7 -17.37 7.68 9.20
N ARG A 8 -17.92 7.10 10.29
CA ARG A 8 -17.10 6.59 11.41
C ARG A 8 -16.19 5.45 10.98
N ALA A 9 -16.71 4.49 10.22
CA ALA A 9 -15.90 3.37 9.72
C ALA A 9 -14.78 3.84 8.79
N LEU A 10 -15.06 4.78 7.89
CA LEU A 10 -14.05 5.40 7.03
C LEU A 10 -13.02 6.17 7.86
N ALA A 11 -13.44 7.00 8.83
CA ALA A 11 -12.49 7.75 9.65
C ALA A 11 -11.54 6.82 10.43
N ASP A 12 -12.08 5.78 11.07
CA ASP A 12 -11.29 4.78 11.79
C ASP A 12 -10.29 4.06 10.87
N LEU A 13 -10.75 3.63 9.68
CA LEU A 13 -9.92 2.97 8.70
C LEU A 13 -8.76 3.87 8.21
N HIS A 14 -9.02 5.15 7.94
CA HIS A 14 -8.03 6.05 7.35
C HIS A 14 -7.10 6.71 8.38
N ILE A 15 -7.48 6.77 9.66
CA ILE A 15 -6.55 7.18 10.72
C ILE A 15 -5.56 6.05 11.02
N ASN A 16 -6.02 4.80 10.96
CA ASN A 16 -5.22 3.61 11.26
C ASN A 16 -4.67 2.91 10.00
N TYR A 17 -4.51 3.63 8.89
CA TYR A 17 -4.20 3.06 7.57
C TYR A 17 -2.88 2.27 7.50
N GLU A 18 -1.98 2.44 8.46
CA GLU A 18 -0.69 1.72 8.52
C GLU A 18 -0.81 0.36 9.20
N SER A 19 -1.88 0.16 9.99
CA SER A 19 -2.06 -1.01 10.87
C SER A 19 -3.13 -1.97 10.38
N VAL A 20 -3.70 -1.75 9.18
CA VAL A 20 -4.70 -2.66 8.63
C VAL A 20 -4.01 -3.94 8.14
N PRO A 21 -4.51 -5.13 8.50
CA PRO A 21 -3.93 -6.38 8.03
C PRO A 21 -3.88 -6.45 6.51
N ALA A 22 -2.91 -7.19 5.97
CA ALA A 22 -2.85 -7.45 4.53
C ALA A 22 -4.16 -8.08 4.03
N TYR A 23 -4.57 -7.72 2.82
CA TYR A 23 -5.73 -8.34 2.17
C TYR A 23 -5.48 -9.83 1.97
N GLU A 24 -6.41 -10.70 2.38
CA GLU A 24 -6.22 -12.16 2.42
C GLU A 24 -5.82 -12.77 1.06
N GLY A 25 -6.28 -12.19 -0.05
CA GLY A 25 -5.95 -12.66 -1.40
C GLY A 25 -4.56 -12.28 -1.89
N VAL A 26 -3.89 -11.30 -1.26
CA VAL A 26 -2.57 -10.81 -1.69
C VAL A 26 -1.48 -11.77 -1.25
N LYS A 27 -0.55 -12.06 -2.16
CA LYS A 27 0.58 -12.96 -1.93
C LYS A 27 1.90 -12.21 -2.04
N VAL A 28 2.77 -12.40 -1.05
CA VAL A 28 4.14 -11.87 -1.09
C VAL A 28 5.08 -13.02 -1.48
N VAL A 29 5.75 -12.88 -2.63
CA VAL A 29 6.74 -13.83 -3.14
C VAL A 29 8.13 -13.24 -2.92
N SER A 30 9.04 -14.03 -2.35
CA SER A 30 10.44 -13.64 -2.17
C SER A 30 11.40 -14.62 -2.83
N THR A 31 12.36 -14.12 -3.61
CA THR A 31 13.44 -14.92 -4.20
C THR A 31 14.57 -15.10 -3.17
N GLY A 32 14.76 -16.33 -2.70
CA GLY A 32 15.85 -16.68 -1.76
C GLY A 32 15.44 -17.34 -0.45
N SER A 33 14.14 -17.44 -0.15
CA SER A 33 13.63 -18.22 0.98
C SER A 33 12.57 -19.21 0.50
N THR A 34 12.96 -20.46 0.33
CA THR A 34 12.03 -21.59 0.35
C THR A 34 11.45 -21.67 1.76
N SER A 35 10.14 -21.39 1.87
CA SER A 35 9.32 -21.40 3.09
C SER A 35 9.31 -20.08 3.85
N GLY A 36 8.07 -19.61 4.11
CA GLY A 36 7.65 -18.55 5.02
C GLY A 36 8.73 -17.59 5.51
N VAL A 37 8.65 -16.32 5.06
CA VAL A 37 9.35 -15.21 5.69
C VAL A 37 8.91 -15.16 7.16
N SER A 38 9.67 -15.83 8.02
CA SER A 38 9.53 -15.79 9.46
C SER A 38 9.86 -14.38 9.92
N THR A 39 8.87 -13.78 10.58
CA THR A 39 8.89 -12.49 11.27
C THR A 39 10.00 -12.48 12.32
N GLY A 40 11.26 -12.25 11.92
CA GLY A 40 12.38 -12.26 12.87
C GLY A 40 13.80 -12.37 12.29
N SER A 41 13.99 -12.64 11.01
CA SER A 41 15.35 -12.66 10.44
C SER A 41 15.73 -11.29 9.87
N THR A 42 16.66 -10.62 10.54
CA THR A 42 17.34 -9.37 10.16
C THR A 42 18.21 -9.56 8.92
N THR A 43 17.62 -9.94 7.79
CA THR A 43 18.35 -9.99 6.52
C THR A 43 18.41 -8.56 5.99
N SER A 44 19.45 -7.83 6.40
CA SER A 44 19.70 -6.45 6.02
C SER A 44 19.54 -6.27 4.50
N GLY A 45 18.71 -5.30 4.08
CA GLY A 45 18.47 -4.99 2.68
C GLY A 45 17.53 -5.93 1.90
N VAL A 46 16.71 -6.77 2.55
CA VAL A 46 15.65 -7.53 1.84
C VAL A 46 14.43 -6.66 1.52
N TYR A 47 14.09 -5.75 2.42
CA TYR A 47 12.90 -4.90 2.33
C TYR A 47 13.18 -3.48 1.84
N THR A 48 14.41 -3.21 1.38
CA THR A 48 14.77 -1.88 0.87
C THR A 48 14.09 -1.62 -0.47
N VAL A 49 13.62 -0.39 -0.64
CA VAL A 49 12.94 0.07 -1.84
C VAL A 49 13.85 1.04 -2.59
N GLU A 50 14.03 0.79 -3.88
CA GLU A 50 14.58 1.78 -4.80
C GLU A 50 13.45 2.47 -5.55
N LYS A 51 12.67 1.69 -6.30
CA LYS A 51 11.47 2.14 -7.01
C LYS A 51 10.53 0.97 -7.30
N MET A 52 9.32 1.03 -6.75
CA MET A 52 8.28 0.07 -7.05
C MET A 52 7.75 0.26 -8.46
N ARG A 53 7.36 -0.85 -9.12
CA ARG A 53 6.82 -0.78 -10.49
C ARG A 53 5.87 -1.94 -10.79
N PHE A 54 4.98 -1.70 -11.74
CA PHE A 54 4.26 -2.78 -12.40
C PHE A 54 5.21 -3.56 -13.34
N PRO A 55 5.04 -4.88 -13.52
CA PRO A 55 5.83 -5.66 -14.47
C PRO A 55 5.74 -5.14 -15.90
N LYS A 56 4.55 -4.67 -16.29
CA LYS A 56 4.27 -4.03 -17.57
C LYS A 56 3.05 -3.13 -17.47
N LYS A 57 2.89 -2.24 -18.45
CA LYS A 57 1.74 -1.33 -18.52
C LYS A 57 0.43 -2.14 -18.53
N GLY A 58 -0.50 -1.79 -17.64
CA GLY A 58 -1.81 -2.43 -17.52
C GLY A 58 -1.87 -3.67 -16.63
N GLN A 59 -0.73 -4.25 -16.23
CA GLN A 59 -0.69 -5.36 -15.28
C GLN A 59 -0.63 -4.82 -13.85
N LYS A 60 -1.79 -4.55 -13.25
CA LYS A 60 -1.91 -3.96 -11.89
C LYS A 60 -2.14 -4.98 -10.78
N ASP A 61 -2.38 -6.24 -11.10
CA ASP A 61 -2.49 -7.35 -10.13
C ASP A 61 -1.17 -7.68 -9.43
N THR A 62 -0.05 -7.16 -9.94
CA THR A 62 1.30 -7.48 -9.47
C THR A 62 2.14 -6.20 -9.33
N ILE A 63 2.83 -6.04 -8.19
CA ILE A 63 3.82 -4.98 -7.96
C ILE A 63 5.18 -5.63 -7.70
N ILE A 64 6.19 -5.23 -8.48
CA ILE A 64 7.58 -5.51 -8.18
C ILE A 64 8.02 -4.49 -7.13
N PHE A 65 8.20 -4.96 -5.90
CA PHE A 65 8.59 -4.12 -4.77
C PHE A 65 10.09 -3.79 -4.86
N ASN A 66 10.92 -4.82 -5.07
CA ASN A 66 12.35 -4.70 -5.37
C ASN A 66 12.85 -5.93 -6.14
N SER A 67 14.17 -6.17 -6.20
CA SER A 67 14.74 -7.35 -6.89
C SER A 67 14.47 -8.69 -6.20
N LYS A 68 14.04 -8.65 -4.92
CA LYS A 68 13.84 -9.82 -4.06
C LYS A 68 12.39 -10.09 -3.72
N ILE A 69 11.50 -9.11 -3.86
CA ILE A 69 10.10 -9.18 -3.40
C ILE A 69 9.16 -8.74 -4.51
N THR A 70 8.13 -9.56 -4.72
CA THR A 70 6.98 -9.29 -5.59
C THR A 70 5.69 -9.45 -4.79
N VAL A 71 4.76 -8.51 -4.94
CA VAL A 71 3.41 -8.58 -4.37
C VAL A 71 2.45 -8.94 -5.50
N GLU A 72 1.78 -10.08 -5.37
CA GLU A 72 0.89 -10.68 -6.38
C GLU A 72 -0.56 -10.70 -5.88
N ASN A 73 -1.50 -10.94 -6.80
CA ASN A 73 -2.94 -11.08 -6.55
C ASN A 73 -3.59 -9.84 -5.92
N ILE A 74 -3.13 -8.64 -6.28
CA ILE A 74 -3.76 -7.40 -5.85
C ILE A 74 -5.13 -7.27 -6.56
N PRO A 75 -6.24 -7.16 -5.82
CA PRO A 75 -7.57 -7.10 -6.43
C PRO A 75 -7.73 -5.79 -7.22
N ALA A 76 -8.27 -5.88 -8.44
CA ALA A 76 -8.48 -4.72 -9.32
C ALA A 76 -9.30 -3.60 -8.64
N LYS A 77 -10.27 -3.99 -7.82
CA LYS A 77 -11.10 -3.09 -7.01
C LYS A 77 -10.30 -2.17 -6.10
N ALA A 78 -9.13 -2.59 -5.61
CA ALA A 78 -8.29 -1.74 -4.76
C ALA A 78 -7.82 -0.47 -5.49
N TYR A 79 -7.74 -0.50 -6.84
CA TYR A 79 -7.36 0.66 -7.64
C TYR A 79 -8.53 1.65 -7.87
N GLU A 80 -9.76 1.31 -7.49
CA GLU A 80 -10.93 2.21 -7.59
C GLU A 80 -10.91 3.28 -6.50
N TYR A 81 -10.22 3.05 -5.39
CA TYR A 81 -10.02 4.07 -4.36
C TYR A 81 -8.99 5.11 -4.82
N VAL A 82 -9.49 6.22 -5.36
CA VAL A 82 -8.71 7.32 -5.93
C VAL A 82 -8.72 8.54 -5.00
N VAL A 83 -7.53 9.07 -4.75
CA VAL A 83 -7.32 10.32 -4.00
C VAL A 83 -6.54 11.27 -4.90
N ASN A 84 -7.09 12.47 -5.17
CA ASN A 84 -6.43 13.49 -5.99
C ASN A 84 -5.93 12.98 -7.37
N GLY A 85 -6.74 12.18 -8.06
CA GLY A 85 -6.47 11.72 -9.44
C GLY A 85 -5.59 10.48 -9.59
N LYS A 86 -5.15 9.86 -8.49
CA LYS A 86 -4.35 8.63 -8.49
C LYS A 86 -4.86 7.64 -7.43
N SER A 87 -4.72 6.33 -7.66
CA SER A 87 -5.11 5.33 -6.66
C SER A 87 -4.21 5.45 -5.42
N ALA A 88 -4.74 5.10 -4.23
CA ALA A 88 -3.94 5.12 -3.00
C ALA A 88 -2.69 4.23 -3.09
N ILE A 89 -2.79 3.09 -3.79
CA ILE A 89 -1.65 2.19 -4.05
C ILE A 89 -0.57 2.89 -4.90
N GLU A 90 -0.97 3.58 -5.97
CA GLU A 90 -0.03 4.30 -6.84
C GLU A 90 0.60 5.51 -6.12
N TRP A 91 -0.07 6.12 -5.13
CA TRP A 91 0.54 7.12 -4.25
C TRP A 91 1.68 6.52 -3.43
N ILE A 92 1.52 5.32 -2.87
CA ILE A 92 2.59 4.62 -2.16
C ILE A 92 3.77 4.37 -3.10
N MET A 93 3.52 3.83 -4.29
CA MET A 93 4.56 3.55 -5.28
C MET A 93 5.34 4.81 -5.71
N GLU A 94 4.67 5.97 -5.77
CA GLU A 94 5.29 7.24 -6.14
C GLU A 94 6.06 7.90 -4.99
N ARG A 95 5.51 7.87 -3.77
CA ARG A 95 6.12 8.56 -2.62
C ARG A 95 7.24 7.75 -1.98
N TYR A 96 7.10 6.43 -1.94
CA TYR A 96 8.10 5.52 -1.38
C TYR A 96 9.05 5.05 -2.49
N GLN A 97 9.81 5.98 -3.04
CA GLN A 97 10.91 5.71 -3.96
C GLN A 97 12.10 6.60 -3.60
N VAL A 98 13.31 6.11 -3.84
CA VAL A 98 14.52 6.93 -3.67
C VAL A 98 14.52 8.01 -4.75
N THR A 99 14.59 9.27 -4.34
CA THR A 99 14.70 10.42 -5.25
C THR A 99 15.84 11.34 -4.84
N VAL A 100 16.38 12.07 -5.82
CA VAL A 100 17.36 13.13 -5.59
C VAL A 100 16.84 14.38 -6.28
N HIS A 101 16.64 15.45 -5.50
CA HIS A 101 16.17 16.71 -6.06
C HIS A 101 17.28 17.33 -6.94
N LYS A 102 16.98 17.60 -8.20
CA LYS A 102 17.97 17.94 -9.22
C LYS A 102 18.80 19.18 -8.86
N ASP A 103 18.15 20.21 -8.32
CA ASP A 103 18.80 21.51 -8.11
C ASP A 103 19.52 21.59 -6.76
N SER A 104 18.97 20.94 -5.72
CA SER A 104 19.55 21.00 -4.37
C SER A 104 20.45 19.82 -4.05
N GLY A 105 20.39 18.73 -4.83
CA GLY A 105 21.10 17.48 -4.55
C GLY A 105 20.57 16.73 -3.32
N ILE A 106 19.47 17.19 -2.70
CA ILE A 106 18.91 16.57 -1.50
C ILE A 106 18.33 15.21 -1.89
N ARG A 107 18.89 14.15 -1.29
CA ARG A 107 18.39 12.78 -1.39
C ARG A 107 17.22 12.62 -0.43
N ASN A 108 16.13 12.05 -0.94
CA ASN A 108 15.00 11.58 -0.16
C ASN A 108 14.94 10.07 -0.31
N ASP A 109 15.26 9.37 0.78
CA ASP A 109 15.31 7.92 0.86
C ASP A 109 14.29 7.43 1.90
N PRO A 110 13.20 6.77 1.49
CA PRO A 110 12.18 6.30 2.42
C PRO A 110 12.68 5.16 3.33
N ASN A 111 13.80 4.52 3.00
CA ASN A 111 14.36 3.44 3.81
C ASN A 111 14.98 3.96 5.11
N ASP A 112 15.42 5.22 5.14
CA ASP A 112 16.00 5.86 6.34
C ASP A 112 14.99 5.81 7.50
N TRP A 113 13.72 6.12 7.22
CA TRP A 113 12.65 6.02 8.23
C TRP A 113 12.40 4.59 8.72
N ALA A 114 12.48 3.60 7.82
CA ALA A 114 12.30 2.20 8.18
C ALA A 114 13.43 1.69 9.09
N GLU A 115 14.67 2.17 8.85
CA GLU A 115 15.84 1.90 9.68
C GLU A 115 15.74 2.60 11.04
N GLU A 116 15.44 3.91 11.06
CA GLU A 116 15.26 4.70 12.29
C GLU A 116 14.14 4.15 13.19
N SER A 117 13.04 3.68 12.58
CA SER A 117 11.91 3.09 13.30
C SER A 117 12.18 1.66 13.78
N GLY A 118 13.32 1.06 13.43
CA GLY A 118 13.63 -0.33 13.74
C GLY A 118 12.68 -1.35 13.08
N ASN A 119 11.97 -0.94 12.01
CA ASN A 119 11.04 -1.80 11.28
C ASN A 119 11.43 -1.84 9.79
N PRO A 120 12.34 -2.75 9.39
CA PRO A 120 12.75 -2.90 7.99
C PRO A 120 11.59 -3.20 7.04
N ARG A 121 10.50 -3.83 7.52
CA ARG A 121 9.33 -4.20 6.71
C ARG A 121 8.32 -3.06 6.54
N TYR A 122 8.50 -1.92 7.19
CA TYR A 122 7.53 -0.85 7.26
C TYR A 122 6.89 -0.51 5.91
N ILE A 123 7.70 -0.28 4.87
CA ILE A 123 7.20 0.12 3.55
C ILE A 123 6.39 -1.01 2.87
N LEU A 124 6.82 -2.26 3.04
CA LEU A 124 6.09 -3.42 2.52
C LEU A 124 4.75 -3.57 3.24
N ASP A 125 4.75 -3.52 4.57
CA ASP A 125 3.54 -3.69 5.37
C ASP A 125 2.56 -2.54 5.12
N LEU A 126 3.06 -1.31 4.95
CA LEU A 126 2.27 -0.16 4.53
C LEU A 126 1.60 -0.38 3.17
N LEU A 127 2.33 -0.87 2.16
CA LEU A 127 1.76 -1.18 0.86
C LEU A 127 0.63 -2.22 0.98
N LEU A 128 0.84 -3.30 1.73
CA LEU A 128 -0.14 -4.35 1.95
C LEU A 128 -1.39 -3.84 2.69
N SER A 129 -1.18 -3.00 3.70
CA SER A 129 -2.24 -2.34 4.46
C SER A 129 -3.08 -1.44 3.54
N ILE A 130 -2.44 -0.61 2.72
CA ILE A 130 -3.13 0.28 1.77
C ILE A 130 -3.94 -0.47 0.72
N VAL A 131 -3.49 -1.65 0.26
CA VAL A 131 -4.32 -2.51 -0.61
C VAL A 131 -5.64 -2.85 0.09
N ASN A 132 -5.59 -3.25 1.37
CA ASN A 132 -6.79 -3.63 2.10
C ASN A 132 -7.68 -2.42 2.47
N VAL A 133 -7.07 -1.32 2.92
CA VAL A 133 -7.76 -0.03 3.13
C VAL A 133 -8.54 0.36 1.87
N SER A 134 -7.92 0.23 0.70
CA SER A 134 -8.55 0.60 -0.56
C SER A 134 -9.79 -0.26 -0.86
N VAL A 135 -9.69 -1.59 -0.69
CA VAL A 135 -10.83 -2.50 -0.88
C VAL A 135 -11.96 -2.16 0.08
N GLN A 136 -11.65 -2.03 1.37
CA GLN A 136 -12.64 -1.72 2.41
C GLN A 136 -13.30 -0.35 2.20
N THR A 137 -12.55 0.67 1.76
CA THR A 137 -13.12 1.96 1.42
C THR A 137 -14.12 1.86 0.28
N VAL A 138 -13.79 1.14 -0.80
CA VAL A 138 -14.72 0.92 -1.92
C VAL A 138 -15.96 0.15 -1.44
N ASP A 139 -15.81 -0.85 -0.57
CA ASP A 139 -16.94 -1.57 0.03
C ASP A 139 -17.87 -0.67 0.85
N ILE A 140 -17.29 0.15 1.74
CA ILE A 140 -18.06 1.05 2.60
C ILE A 140 -18.80 2.08 1.73
N VAL A 141 -18.12 2.70 0.77
CA VAL A 141 -18.73 3.69 -0.14
C VAL A 141 -19.81 3.04 -1.01
N GLY A 142 -19.56 1.84 -1.55
CA GLY A 142 -20.53 1.09 -2.36
C GLY A 142 -21.78 0.69 -1.58
N SER A 143 -21.69 0.57 -0.25
CA SER A 143 -22.82 0.26 0.64
C SER A 143 -23.67 1.48 1.04
N LEU A 144 -23.26 2.70 0.68
CA LEU A 144 -23.99 3.92 1.03
C LEU A 144 -25.37 3.95 0.35
N PRO A 145 -26.41 4.45 1.05
CA PRO A 145 -27.72 4.60 0.43
C PRO A 145 -27.68 5.70 -0.65
N LYS A 146 -28.52 5.57 -1.67
CA LYS A 146 -28.71 6.64 -2.66
C LYS A 146 -29.16 7.92 -1.96
N VAL A 147 -28.49 9.03 -2.25
CA VAL A 147 -28.89 10.34 -1.75
C VAL A 147 -30.21 10.72 -2.40
N LYS A 148 -31.20 11.06 -1.58
CA LYS A 148 -32.45 11.70 -2.01
C LYS A 148 -32.44 13.11 -1.44
N PHE A 149 -32.60 14.10 -2.30
CA PHE A 149 -32.80 15.48 -1.88
C PHE A 149 -34.31 15.70 -1.77
N GLU A 150 -34.75 16.36 -0.70
CA GLU A 150 -36.12 16.87 -0.62
C GLU A 150 -36.23 18.02 -1.62
N SER A 151 -37.19 17.91 -2.53
CA SER A 151 -37.56 18.92 -3.53
C SER A 151 -38.63 19.84 -3.00
#